data_AF-A0A286TZ73-F1
#
_entry.id   AF-A0A286TZ73-F1
#
_cell.length_a   1.000
_cell.length_b   1.000
_cell.length_c   1.000
_cell.angle_alpha   90.00
_cell.angle_beta   90.00
_cell.angle_gamma   90.00
#
_symmetry.space_group_name_H-M   'P 1'
#
loop_
_entity.id
_entity.type
_entity.pdbx_description
1 polymer ?
#
loop_
_entity_poly.entity_id
_entity_poly.type
_entity_poly.pdbx_seq_one_letter_code
_entity_poly.pdbx_strand_id
1 'polypeptide(L)'
;MAESKCYNIGISMKVLNTEEKDFFSTLKETAFINPFSLRRQELNRKIAGIKNLSGEQLLRKMINSVADRIKQIEMEGRGDLGSYTGEKREIMRIALLFDIYQRCGTYEEVARKTKLDRRTVRKYIHTTKQYH
;
A
#
# COMPACT_ATOMS: atom_id res chain seq x y z
N MET A 1 -19.25 39.20 28.06
CA MET A 1 -19.68 37.90 28.62
C MET A 1 -20.42 37.16 27.53
N ALA A 2 -20.03 36.01 26.99
CA ALA A 2 -18.92 35.13 27.28
C ALA A 2 -18.47 34.49 25.96
N GLU A 3 -17.17 34.56 25.67
CA GLU A 3 -16.53 33.85 24.57
C GLU A 3 -16.55 32.35 24.88
N SER A 4 -17.39 31.60 24.19
CA SER A 4 -17.35 30.14 24.23
C SER A 4 -16.17 29.67 23.37
N LYS A 5 -14.99 29.58 23.99
CA LYS A 5 -13.85 28.80 23.48
C LYS A 5 -14.22 27.32 23.51
N CYS A 6 -14.91 26.86 22.49
CA CYS A 6 -14.99 25.44 22.18
C CYS A 6 -13.57 24.98 21.83
N TYR A 7 -12.92 24.30 22.77
CA TYR A 7 -11.70 23.56 22.49
C TYR A 7 -12.01 22.57 21.38
N ASN A 8 -11.50 22.85 20.18
CA ASN A 8 -11.38 21.89 19.09
C ASN A 8 -10.37 20.84 19.51
N ILE A 9 -10.81 19.89 20.33
CA ILE A 9 -10.09 18.64 20.53
C ILE A 9 -10.36 17.84 19.26
N GLY A 10 -9.62 18.18 18.20
CA GLY A 10 -9.61 17.42 16.95
C GLY A 10 -9.07 16.03 17.24
N ILE A 11 -9.96 15.11 17.61
CA ILE A 11 -9.71 13.68 17.46
C ILE A 11 -9.60 13.47 15.96
N SER A 12 -8.39 13.61 15.44
CA SER A 12 -8.02 13.28 14.08
C SER A 12 -8.20 11.77 13.94
N MET A 13 -9.43 11.35 13.64
CA MET A 13 -9.73 10.00 13.18
C MET A 13 -9.06 9.88 11.82
N LYS A 14 -7.78 9.49 11.84
CA LYS A 14 -6.88 9.29 10.69
C LYS A 14 -7.35 8.09 9.87
N VAL A 15 -8.51 8.23 9.24
CA VAL A 15 -9.19 7.18 8.48
C VAL A 15 -8.78 7.29 7.02
N LEU A 16 -8.48 6.16 6.37
CA LEU A 16 -8.34 6.13 4.90
C LEU A 16 -9.65 6.63 4.28
N ASN A 17 -9.55 7.62 3.41
CA ASN A 17 -10.71 8.07 2.64
C ASN A 17 -11.12 6.98 1.62
N THR A 18 -12.29 7.15 1.00
CA THR A 18 -12.84 6.14 0.07
C THR A 18 -11.91 5.89 -1.12
N GLU A 19 -11.30 6.93 -1.68
CA GLU A 19 -10.38 6.81 -2.83
C GLU A 19 -9.08 6.09 -2.47
N GLU A 20 -8.52 6.36 -1.29
CA GLU A 20 -7.36 5.67 -0.76
C GLU A 20 -7.67 4.21 -0.46
N LYS A 21 -8.83 3.93 0.16
CA LYS A 21 -9.30 2.57 0.39
C LYS A 21 -9.38 1.80 -0.93
N ASP A 22 -10.01 2.38 -1.96
CA ASP A 22 -10.15 1.73 -3.26
C ASP A 22 -8.82 1.51 -3.96
N PHE A 23 -7.92 2.49 -3.86
CA PHE A 23 -6.56 2.40 -4.39
C PHE A 23 -5.78 1.24 -3.74
N PHE A 24 -5.69 1.22 -2.42
CA PHE A 24 -4.93 0.19 -1.72
C PHE A 24 -5.64 -1.17 -1.72
N SER A 25 -6.96 -1.22 -1.86
CA SER A 25 -7.70 -2.46 -2.10
C SER A 25 -7.34 -3.05 -3.47
N THR A 26 -7.24 -2.20 -4.50
CA THR A 26 -6.75 -2.59 -5.83
C THR A 26 -5.31 -3.12 -5.73
N LEU A 27 -4.44 -2.44 -4.96
CA LEU A 27 -3.07 -2.90 -4.68
C LEU A 27 -3.07 -4.28 -3.99
N LYS A 28 -3.91 -4.48 -2.97
CA LYS A 28 -4.09 -5.76 -2.29
C LYS A 28 -4.40 -6.87 -3.28
N GLU A 29 -5.32 -6.62 -4.20
CA GLU A 29 -5.70 -7.57 -5.24
C GLU A 29 -4.51 -7.94 -6.14
N THR A 30 -3.66 -6.97 -6.50
CA THR A 30 -2.46 -7.25 -7.31
C THR A 30 -1.48 -8.21 -6.65
N ALA A 31 -1.36 -8.20 -5.32
CA ALA A 31 -0.43 -9.06 -4.60
C ALA A 31 -0.76 -10.56 -4.72
N PHE A 32 -2.05 -10.87 -4.93
CA PHE A 32 -2.55 -12.25 -5.02
C PHE A 32 -2.73 -12.73 -6.46
N ILE A 33 -2.57 -11.86 -7.46
CA ILE A 33 -2.75 -12.20 -8.87
C ILE A 33 -1.40 -12.42 -9.55
N ASN A 34 -1.36 -13.43 -10.43
CA ASN A 34 -0.22 -13.72 -11.29
C ASN A 34 0.28 -12.45 -12.02
N PRO A 35 1.56 -12.04 -11.84
CA PRO A 35 2.18 -10.87 -12.45
C PRO A 35 1.98 -10.71 -13.96
N PHE A 36 1.89 -11.83 -14.68
CA PHE A 36 1.86 -11.84 -16.15
C PHE A 36 0.44 -11.95 -16.73
N SER A 37 -0.59 -12.03 -15.89
CA SER A 37 -1.97 -12.12 -16.35
C SER A 37 -2.50 -10.79 -16.89
N LEU A 38 -3.43 -10.84 -17.86
CA LEU A 38 -4.14 -9.67 -18.36
C LEU A 38 -4.82 -8.89 -17.23
N ARG A 39 -5.46 -9.62 -16.31
CA ARG A 39 -6.08 -9.07 -15.10
C ARG A 39 -5.09 -8.27 -14.24
N ARG A 40 -3.84 -8.74 -14.09
CA ARG A 40 -2.81 -7.98 -13.39
C ARG A 40 -2.46 -6.69 -14.12
N GLN A 41 -2.36 -6.72 -15.45
CA GLN A 41 -2.06 -5.52 -16.23
C GLN A 41 -3.18 -4.48 -16.12
N GLU A 42 -4.44 -4.91 -16.09
CA GLU A 42 -5.60 -4.02 -15.87
C GLU A 42 -5.53 -3.34 -14.49
N LEU A 43 -5.25 -4.10 -13.43
CA LEU A 43 -5.10 -3.54 -12.09
C LEU A 43 -3.89 -2.61 -11.99
N ASN A 44 -2.76 -2.95 -12.63
CA ASN A 44 -1.60 -2.07 -12.69
C ASN A 44 -1.93 -0.75 -13.40
N ARG A 45 -2.71 -0.76 -14.49
CA ARG A 45 -3.20 0.47 -15.17
C ARG A 45 -4.13 1.27 -14.29
N LYS A 46 -5.02 0.60 -13.54
CA LYS A 46 -5.93 1.25 -12.58
C LYS A 46 -5.16 1.98 -11.47
N ILE A 47 -4.10 1.36 -10.94
CA ILE A 47 -3.23 1.95 -9.92
C ILE A 47 -2.36 3.07 -10.51
N ALA A 48 -1.79 2.87 -11.70
CA ALA A 48 -0.93 3.86 -12.35
C ALA A 48 -1.70 5.08 -12.89
N GLY A 49 -3.02 4.95 -13.07
CA GLY A 49 -3.89 6.00 -13.63
C GLY A 49 -3.65 6.28 -15.12
N ILE A 50 -2.92 5.42 -15.84
CA ILE A 50 -2.49 5.64 -17.23
C ILE A 50 -2.77 4.39 -18.07
N LYS A 51 -3.41 4.55 -19.23
CA LYS A 51 -3.77 3.45 -20.14
C LYS A 51 -2.66 3.08 -21.14
N ASN A 52 -1.81 4.03 -21.52
CA ASN A 52 -0.86 3.88 -22.63
C ASN A 52 0.49 3.24 -22.24
N LEU A 53 0.67 2.86 -20.98
CA LEU A 53 1.89 2.18 -20.52
C LEU A 53 1.70 0.66 -20.52
N SER A 54 2.76 -0.06 -20.85
CA SER A 54 2.80 -1.52 -20.81
C SER A 54 4.11 -2.03 -20.19
N GLY A 55 4.12 -3.31 -19.83
CA GLY A 55 5.29 -4.00 -19.32
C GLY A 55 5.95 -3.31 -18.12
N GLU A 56 7.26 -3.12 -18.22
CA GLU A 56 8.11 -2.60 -17.14
C GLU A 56 7.83 -1.13 -16.81
N GLN A 57 7.48 -0.31 -17.81
CA GLN A 57 7.17 1.11 -17.60
C GLN A 57 5.89 1.29 -16.78
N LEU A 58 4.88 0.47 -17.06
CA LEU A 58 3.64 0.43 -16.28
C LEU A 58 3.92 0.01 -14.83
N LEU A 59 4.73 -1.03 -14.64
CA LEU A 59 5.09 -1.52 -13.32
C LEU A 59 5.85 -0.46 -12.51
N ARG A 60 6.86 0.19 -13.11
CA ARG A 60 7.60 1.29 -12.47
C ARG A 60 6.69 2.44 -12.07
N LYS A 61 5.78 2.85 -12.96
CA LYS A 61 4.82 3.92 -12.66
C LYS A 61 3.91 3.55 -11.50
N MET A 62 3.39 2.33 -11.49
CA MET A 62 2.57 1.79 -10.42
C MET A 62 3.33 1.78 -9.08
N ILE A 63 4.59 1.31 -9.06
CA ILE A 63 5.43 1.31 -7.86
C ILE A 63 5.62 2.74 -7.34
N ASN A 64 5.97 3.68 -8.21
CA ASN A 64 6.18 5.08 -7.82
C ASN A 64 4.89 5.71 -7.27
N SER A 65 3.74 5.47 -7.92
CA SER A 65 2.45 5.97 -7.43
C SER A 65 2.05 5.41 -6.06
N VAL A 66 2.40 4.15 -5.77
CA VAL A 66 2.20 3.57 -4.43
C VAL A 66 3.15 4.21 -3.42
N ALA A 67 4.43 4.35 -3.75
CA ALA A 67 5.43 4.97 -2.88
C ALA A 67 5.08 6.43 -2.55
N ASP A 68 4.65 7.22 -3.53
CA ASP A 68 4.24 8.61 -3.36
C ASP A 68 3.05 8.74 -2.39
N ARG A 69 2.04 7.87 -2.55
CA ARG A 69 0.86 7.86 -1.65
C ARG A 69 1.20 7.41 -0.24
N ILE A 70 2.08 6.42 -0.07
CA ILE A 70 2.56 6.00 1.26
C ILE A 70 3.32 7.15 1.92
N LYS A 71 4.20 7.83 1.18
CA LYS A 71 4.94 8.99 1.68
C LYS A 71 4.01 10.12 2.12
N GLN A 72 2.93 10.40 1.37
CA GLN A 72 1.91 11.38 1.78
C GLN A 72 1.24 10.98 3.10
N ILE A 73 0.82 9.72 3.23
CA ILE A 73 0.22 9.19 4.46
C ILE A 73 1.20 9.29 5.66
N GLU A 74 2.48 8.99 5.43
CA GLU A 74 3.53 9.14 6.45
C GLU A 74 3.72 10.62 6.85
N MET A 75 3.78 11.53 5.89
CA MET A 75 3.90 12.98 6.14
C MET A 75 2.71 13.55 6.93
N GLU A 76 1.52 13.02 6.71
CA GLU A 76 0.30 13.37 7.45
C GLU A 76 0.22 12.64 8.83
N GLY A 77 1.23 11.83 9.15
CA GLY A 77 1.29 11.03 10.37
C GLY A 77 0.18 9.97 10.45
N ARG A 78 -0.38 9.57 9.30
CA ARG A 78 -1.40 8.52 9.16
C ARG A 78 -0.79 7.14 8.91
N GLY A 79 0.54 7.01 8.92
CA GLY A 79 1.23 5.74 8.69
C GLY A 79 1.14 4.70 9.82
N ASP A 80 0.50 5.03 10.95
CA ASP A 80 0.37 4.11 12.08
C ASP A 80 -0.68 3.02 11.83
N LEU A 81 -0.23 1.77 11.71
CA LEU A 81 -1.09 0.58 11.58
C LEU A 81 -1.99 0.35 12.80
N GLY A 82 -1.60 0.84 13.99
CA GLY A 82 -2.41 0.73 15.20
C GLY A 82 -3.69 1.55 15.16
N SER A 83 -3.68 2.63 14.37
CA SER A 83 -4.82 3.52 14.16
C SER A 83 -5.88 2.96 13.20
N TYR A 84 -5.59 1.85 12.51
CA TYR A 84 -6.53 1.19 11.60
C TYR A 84 -7.09 -0.10 12.19
N THR A 85 -8.37 -0.36 11.94
CA THR A 85 -9.06 -1.61 12.36
C THR A 85 -9.62 -2.37 11.15
N GLY A 86 -9.84 -3.68 11.34
CA GLY A 86 -10.47 -4.55 10.36
C GLY A 86 -9.77 -4.57 8.98
N GLU A 87 -10.57 -4.48 7.92
CA GLU A 87 -10.10 -4.53 6.53
C GLU A 87 -9.09 -3.42 6.21
N LYS A 88 -9.28 -2.21 6.75
CA LYS A 88 -8.40 -1.06 6.49
C LYS A 88 -6.98 -1.32 6.99
N ARG A 89 -6.84 -1.98 8.14
CA ARG A 89 -5.54 -2.38 8.69
C ARG A 89 -4.84 -3.39 7.80
N GLU A 90 -5.58 -4.36 7.27
CA GLU A 90 -5.03 -5.34 6.35
C GLU A 90 -4.57 -4.70 5.04
N ILE A 91 -5.39 -3.82 4.47
CA ILE A 91 -5.05 -3.07 3.27
C ILE A 91 -3.75 -2.26 3.47
N MET A 92 -3.65 -1.51 4.57
CA MET A 92 -2.45 -0.72 4.88
C MET A 92 -1.21 -1.58 5.13
N ARG A 93 -1.37 -2.70 5.84
CA ARG A 93 -0.29 -3.66 6.06
C ARG A 93 0.27 -4.18 4.74
N ILE A 94 -0.60 -4.47 3.76
CA ILE A 94 -0.18 -4.95 2.44
C ILE A 94 0.51 -3.84 1.65
N ALA A 95 0.01 -2.61 1.71
CA ALA A 95 0.63 -1.46 1.05
C ALA A 95 2.06 -1.21 1.57
N LEU A 96 2.26 -1.23 2.88
CA LEU A 96 3.58 -1.06 3.50
C LEU A 96 4.53 -2.21 3.17
N LEU A 97 4.04 -3.45 3.22
CA LEU A 97 4.83 -4.62 2.83
C LEU A 97 5.29 -4.53 1.36
N PHE A 98 4.41 -4.08 0.47
CA PHE A 98 4.72 -3.88 -0.93
C PHE A 98 5.83 -2.85 -1.10
N ASP A 99 5.69 -1.66 -0.53
CA ASP A 99 6.70 -0.59 -0.63
C ASP A 99 8.06 -0.99 -0.05
N ILE A 100 8.08 -1.61 1.13
CA ILE A 100 9.33 -2.07 1.75
C ILE A 100 9.99 -3.17 0.91
N TYR A 101 9.21 -4.07 0.30
CA TYR A 101 9.77 -5.07 -0.61
C TYR A 101 10.39 -4.43 -1.86
N GLN A 102 9.72 -3.45 -2.46
CA GLN A 102 10.30 -2.73 -3.62
C GLN A 102 11.60 -2.01 -3.25
N ARG A 103 11.70 -1.46 -2.02
CA ARG A 103 12.92 -0.80 -1.54
C ARG A 103 14.05 -1.77 -1.17
N CYS A 104 13.73 -2.94 -0.63
CA CYS A 104 14.73 -3.87 -0.06
C CYS A 104 15.09 -5.05 -0.99
N GLY A 105 14.25 -5.38 -1.97
CA GLY A 105 14.45 -6.46 -2.94
C GLY A 105 14.47 -7.90 -2.38
N THR A 106 14.49 -8.08 -1.06
CA THR A 106 14.62 -9.39 -0.39
C THR A 106 13.61 -9.56 0.75
N TYR A 107 13.17 -10.80 0.96
CA TYR A 107 12.19 -11.14 2.01
C TYR A 107 12.75 -10.98 3.42
N GLU A 108 14.03 -11.28 3.58
CA GLU A 108 14.71 -11.26 4.87
C GLU A 108 14.83 -9.83 5.39
N GLU A 109 15.16 -8.89 4.51
CA GLU A 109 15.28 -7.48 4.87
C GLU A 109 13.92 -6.84 5.18
N VAL A 110 12.86 -7.23 4.45
CA VAL A 110 11.48 -6.80 4.76
C VAL A 110 11.04 -7.30 6.13
N ALA A 111 11.24 -8.59 6.44
CA ALA A 111 10.88 -9.18 7.72
C ALA A 111 11.64 -8.50 8.88
N ARG A 112 12.93 -8.22 8.69
CA ARG A 112 13.77 -7.52 9.67
C ARG A 112 13.25 -6.10 9.98
N LYS A 113 12.88 -5.33 8.95
CA LYS A 113 12.41 -3.94 9.11
C LYS A 113 10.99 -3.84 9.66
N THR A 114 10.12 -4.77 9.26
CA THR A 114 8.70 -4.75 9.66
C THR A 114 8.41 -5.50 10.95
N LYS A 115 9.40 -6.25 11.48
CA LYS A 115 9.23 -7.21 12.59
C LYS A 115 8.11 -8.23 12.34
N LEU A 116 7.77 -8.46 11.07
CA LEU A 116 6.76 -9.43 10.65
C LEU A 116 7.41 -10.80 10.44
N ASP A 117 6.63 -11.84 10.67
CA ASP A 117 7.06 -13.21 10.44
C ASP A 117 7.40 -13.43 8.95
N ARG A 118 8.55 -14.09 8.70
CA ARG A 118 9.05 -14.35 7.34
C ARG A 118 8.04 -15.13 6.48
N ARG A 119 7.20 -15.99 7.08
CA ARG A 119 6.15 -16.73 6.33
C ARG A 119 5.04 -15.79 5.87
N THR A 120 4.74 -14.75 6.66
CA THR A 120 3.82 -13.69 6.28
C THR A 120 4.38 -12.94 5.07
N VAL A 121 5.63 -12.48 5.13
CA VAL A 121 6.32 -11.81 4.02
C VAL A 121 6.38 -12.70 2.78
N ARG A 122 6.74 -13.98 2.92
CA ARG A 122 6.82 -14.93 1.81
C ARG A 122 5.45 -15.17 1.17
N LYS A 123 4.37 -15.33 1.95
CA LYS A 123 3.00 -15.51 1.42
C LYS A 123 2.59 -14.34 0.51
N TYR A 124 3.04 -13.13 0.82
CA TYR A 124 2.70 -11.94 0.03
C TYR A 124 3.49 -11.81 -1.27
N ILE A 125 4.70 -12.37 -1.33
CA ILE A 125 5.63 -12.06 -2.41
C ILE A 125 6.05 -13.28 -3.23
N HIS A 126 5.73 -14.51 -2.80
CA HIS A 126 5.96 -15.70 -3.63
C HIS A 126 5.23 -15.64 -4.98
N THR A 127 4.24 -14.75 -5.12
CA THR A 127 3.57 -14.42 -6.39
C THR A 127 4.45 -13.66 -7.39
N THR A 128 5.58 -13.03 -7.00
CA THR A 128 6.42 -12.20 -7.89
C THR A 128 7.80 -12.80 -8.22
N LYS A 129 8.21 -13.90 -7.59
CA LYS A 129 9.53 -14.56 -7.81
C LYS A 129 9.49 -15.92 -8.51
N GLN A 130 8.32 -16.42 -8.93
CA GLN A 130 8.36 -17.54 -9.87
C GLN A 130 8.68 -16.98 -11.26
N TYR A 131 9.59 -17.63 -11.98
CA TYR A 131 10.16 -17.23 -13.28
C TYR A 131 11.32 -16.22 -13.21
N HIS A 132 12.39 -16.60 -12.49
CA HIS A 132 13.75 -16.38 -13.00
C HIS A 132 14.14 -17.60 -13.83
#